data_AF-J9Z8E2-F1
#
_entry.id   AF-J9Z8E2-F1
#
_cell.length_a   1.000
_cell.length_b   1.000
_cell.length_c   1.000
_cell.angle_alpha   90.00
_cell.angle_beta   90.00
_cell.angle_gamma   90.00
#
_symmetry.space_group_name_H-M   'P 1'
#
loop_
_entity.id
_entity.type
_entity.pdbx_description
1 polymer ?
#
loop_
_entity_poly.entity_id
_entity_poly.type
_entity_poly.pdbx_seq_one_letter_code
_entity_poly.pdbx_strand_id
1 'polypeptide(L)' 'MAEGVPTTQSAHELAKEILVDLPITTAIYQILYEGAGLEETLQSLMARPSRSEEEDVVSGG' A
#
# COMPACT_ATOMS: atom_id res chain seq x y z
N MET A 1 -21.59 -8.11 -2.85
CA MET A 1 -20.12 -8.16 -3.01
C MET A 1 -19.58 -6.84 -2.49
N ALA A 2 -18.56 -6.85 -1.62
CA ALA A 2 -18.04 -5.62 -1.02
C ALA A 2 -17.26 -4.80 -2.06
N GLU A 3 -17.72 -3.59 -2.38
CA GLU A 3 -17.14 -2.70 -3.42
C GLU A 3 -15.68 -2.28 -3.17
N GLY A 4 -15.17 -2.45 -1.93
CA GLY A 4 -13.78 -2.12 -1.58
C GLY A 4 -12.74 -3.11 -2.09
N VAL A 5 -13.12 -4.36 -2.39
CA VAL A 5 -12.22 -5.42 -2.87
C VAL A 5 -11.60 -5.05 -4.24
N PRO A 6 -12.39 -4.78 -5.30
CA PRO A 6 -11.81 -4.40 -6.60
C PRO A 6 -11.07 -3.04 -6.54
N THR A 7 -11.57 -2.09 -5.74
CA THR A 7 -10.96 -0.76 -5.60
C THR A 7 -9.54 -0.85 -5.03
N THR A 8 -9.33 -1.72 -4.04
CA THR A 8 -8.00 -1.94 -3.44
C THR A 8 -7.03 -2.51 -4.46
N GLN A 9 -7.48 -3.44 -5.30
CA GLN A 9 -6.65 -4.03 -6.35
C GLN A 9 -6.24 -2.97 -7.39
N SER A 10 -7.19 -2.24 -7.95
CA SER A 10 -6.90 -1.19 -8.95
C SER A 10 -6.01 -0.08 -8.41
N ALA A 11 -6.23 0.35 -7.15
CA ALA A 11 -5.38 1.35 -6.52
C ALA A 11 -3.95 0.85 -6.27
N HIS A 12 -3.78 -0.42 -5.87
CA HIS A 12 -2.46 -1.03 -5.70
C HIS A 12 -1.72 -1.20 -7.04
N GLU A 13 -2.43 -1.62 -8.09
CA GLU A 13 -1.88 -1.75 -9.44
C GLU A 13 -1.42 -0.39 -10.00
N LEU A 14 -2.28 0.63 -9.91
CA LEU A 14 -1.95 1.99 -10.36
C LEU A 14 -0.73 2.56 -9.61
N ALA A 15 -0.67 2.38 -8.29
CA ALA A 15 0.46 2.84 -7.49
C ALA A 15 1.81 2.25 -7.96
N LYS A 16 1.81 0.98 -8.37
CA LYS A 16 2.99 0.32 -8.95
C LYS A 16 3.36 0.88 -10.31
N GLU A 17 2.39 1.24 -11.13
CA GLU A 17 2.63 1.86 -12.45
C GLU A 17 3.22 3.26 -12.33
N ILE A 18 2.75 4.06 -11.38
CA ILE A 18 3.22 5.45 -11.17
C ILE A 18 4.36 5.56 -10.15
N LEU A 19 4.85 4.43 -9.64
CA LEU A 19 5.95 4.33 -8.66
C LEU A 19 5.70 5.12 -7.36
N VAL A 20 4.43 5.19 -6.92
CA VAL A 20 4.03 5.84 -5.66
C VAL A 20 3.87 4.80 -4.55
N ASP A 21 4.37 5.11 -3.36
CA ASP A 21 4.22 4.25 -2.19
C ASP A 21 2.85 4.45 -1.53
N LEU A 22 1.99 3.43 -1.61
CA LEU A 22 0.69 3.39 -0.92
C LEU A 22 0.68 2.29 0.15
N PRO A 23 1.23 2.54 1.34
CA PRO A 23 1.47 1.48 2.32
C PRO A 23 0.21 0.91 2.97
N ILE A 24 -0.80 1.75 3.19
CA ILE A 24 -2.09 1.30 3.73
C ILE A 24 -2.80 0.44 2.69
N THR A 25 -2.86 0.91 1.44
CA THR A 25 -3.45 0.16 0.32
C THR A 25 -2.74 -1.17 0.11
N THR A 26 -1.41 -1.19 0.20
CA THR A 26 -0.59 -2.41 0.08
C THR A 26 -0.87 -3.39 1.23
N ALA A 27 -0.95 -2.91 2.47
CA ALA A 27 -1.32 -3.75 3.61
C ALA A 27 -2.72 -4.39 3.45
N ILE A 28 -3.70 -3.63 2.97
CA ILE A 28 -5.06 -4.15 2.71
C ILE A 28 -5.01 -5.16 1.56
N TYR A 29 -4.24 -4.90 0.50
CA TYR A 29 -4.07 -5.82 -0.62
C TYR A 29 -3.49 -7.16 -0.16
N GLN A 30 -2.45 -7.14 0.68
CA GLN A 30 -1.82 -8.35 1.21
C GLN A 30 -2.79 -9.22 2.01
N ILE A 31 -3.62 -8.61 2.85
CA ILE A 31 -4.62 -9.33 3.65
C ILE A 31 -5.71 -9.93 2.74
N LEU A 32 -6.19 -9.16 1.76
CA LEU A 32 -7.31 -9.58 0.90
C LEU A 32 -6.91 -10.59 -0.18
N TYR A 33 -5.70 -10.49 -0.73
CA TYR A 33 -5.29 -11.21 -1.94
C TYR A 33 -4.09 -12.15 -1.74
N GLU A 34 -3.21 -11.86 -0.78
CA GLU A 34 -2.00 -12.65 -0.54
C GLU A 34 -2.13 -13.58 0.68
N GLY A 35 -3.25 -13.51 1.40
CA GLY A 35 -3.50 -14.32 2.59
C GLY A 35 -2.62 -13.94 3.79
N ALA A 36 -2.11 -12.71 3.82
CA ALA A 36 -1.27 -12.23 4.91
C ALA A 36 -2.06 -12.16 6.23
N GLY A 37 -1.38 -12.49 7.33
CA GLY A 37 -1.97 -12.42 8.66
C GLY A 37 -2.19 -10.97 9.10
N LEU A 38 -3.43 -10.63 9.50
CA LEU A 38 -3.82 -9.27 9.91
C LEU A 38 -2.82 -8.62 10.89
N GLU A 39 -2.44 -9.35 11.94
CA GLU A 39 -1.59 -8.83 13.00
C GLU A 39 -0.15 -8.61 12.55
N GLU A 40 0.39 -9.52 11.74
CA GLU A 40 1.71 -9.37 11.14
C GLU A 40 1.76 -8.19 10.17
N THR A 41 0.74 -8.06 9.31
CA THR A 41 0.63 -6.95 8.37
C THR A 41 0.51 -5.60 9.10
N LEU A 42 -0.27 -5.52 10.17
CA LEU A 42 -0.38 -4.32 11.00
C LEU A 42 0.93 -3.97 11.69
N GLN A 43 1.62 -4.96 12.29
CA GLN A 43 2.92 -4.74 12.92
C GLN A 43 3.95 -4.22 11.92
N SER A 44 4.01 -4.82 10.73
CA SER A 44 4.88 -4.37 9.64
C SER A 44 4.56 -2.94 9.19
N LEU A 45 3.27 -2.61 9.05
CA LEU A 45 2.80 -1.28 8.66
C LEU A 45 3.20 -0.21 9.69
N MET A 46 3.07 -0.52 10.98
CA MET A 46 3.40 0.39 12.08
C MET A 46 4.92 0.49 12.34
N ALA A 47 5.69 -0.54 11.97
CA ALA A 47 7.14 -0.55 12.10
C ALA A 47 7.87 0.18 10.95
N ARG A 48 7.14 0.62 9.91
CA ARG A 48 7.74 1.37 8.81
C ARG A 48 8.37 2.68 9.31
N PRO A 49 9.54 3.07 8.76
CA PRO A 49 10.09 4.39 9.02
C PRO A 49 9.09 5.45 8.56
N SER A 50 8.93 6.51 9.35
CA SER A 50 8.10 7.66 8.95
C SER A 50 8.71 8.29 7.70
N ARG A 51 8.03 8.12 6.56
CA ARG A 51 8.36 8.85 5.33
C ARG A 51 7.94 10.30 5.55
N SER A 52 8.87 11.24 5.39
CA SER A 52 8.49 12.66 5.37
C SER A 52 7.79 12.95 4.05
N GLU A 53 6.70 13.72 4.07
CA GLU A 53 5.94 14.10 2.86
C GLU A 53 6.81 14.84 1.81
N GLU A 54 7.99 15.30 2.20
CA GLU A 54 8.97 16.01 1.38
C GLU A 54 9.80 15.10 0.46
N GLU A 55 9.86 13.78 0.70
CA GLU A 55 10.72 12.86 -0.05
C GLU A 55 10.16 12.48 -1.44
N ASP A 56 8.87 12.72 -1.70
CA ASP A 56 8.21 12.36 -2.97
C ASP A 56 8.43 13.37 -4.12
N VAL A 57 9.14 14.49 -3.91
CA VAL A 57 9.30 15.55 -4.93
C VAL A 57 10.57 15.42 -5.79
N VAL A 58 11.46 14.44 -5.57
CA VAL A 58 12.72 14.34 -6.36
C VAL A 58 12.93 12.94 -6.94
N SER A 59 12.28 12.67 -8.08
CA SER A 59 12.84 11.86 -9.17
C SER A 59 12.02 12.06 -10.45
N GLY A 60 12.08 13.30 -10.97
CA GLY A 60 11.71 13.64 -12.34
C GLY A 60 12.84 14.48 -12.94
N GLY A 61 13.95 13.83 -13.26
CA GLY A 61 15.09 14.39 -13.98
C GLY A 61 15.27 13.68 -15.32
#